data_AF-A0A1U8L201-F1
#
_entry.id   AF-A0A1U8L201-F1
#
_cell.length_a   1.000
_cell.length_b   1.000
_cell.length_c   1.000
_cell.angle_alpha   90.00
_cell.angle_beta   90.00
_cell.angle_gamma   90.00
#
_symmetry.space_group_name_H-M   'P 1'
#
loop_
_entity.id
_entity.type
_entity.pdbx_description
1 polymer ?
#
loop_
_entity_poly.entity_id
_entity_poly.type
_entity_poly.pdbx_seq_one_letter_code
_entity_poly.pdbx_strand_id
1 'polypeptide(L)'
;MRPSMHSLQAEKEGRESSRLEQFRFQHLRKDGSDNFSSDAAEQVYDEACKMVKDSMPIPKSSSTPQDNVAIENEVYTQVFGPDKNGKMLGYGRGMTKSRLFGYGSVTRGIQSVSAINTLIEEMNAKHVEQIQTIQAEQAVREKTLLEEAESRFRTEVAEREAHLIAEAEERFMKLTEIREAKFMDMLDAREKNYEALINE
;
A
#
# COMPACT_ATOMS: atom_id res chain seq x y z
N MET A 1 19.39 11.85 -21.54
CA MET A 1 19.36 12.14 -23.00
C MET A 1 17.91 12.39 -23.39
N ARG A 2 17.60 13.51 -24.05
CA ARG A 2 16.21 13.80 -24.49
C ARG A 2 15.90 13.03 -25.78
N PRO A 3 14.75 12.35 -25.88
CA PRO A 3 14.28 11.78 -27.14
C PRO A 3 14.08 12.87 -28.22
N SER A 4 14.20 12.50 -29.48
CA SER A 4 13.91 13.40 -30.61
C SER A 4 12.42 13.76 -30.64
N MET A 5 12.06 15.01 -30.96
CA MET A 5 10.66 15.47 -31.04
C MET A 5 9.79 14.60 -31.97
N HIS A 6 10.39 13.96 -32.97
CA HIS A 6 9.67 13.10 -33.92
C HIS A 6 9.53 11.64 -33.46
N SER A 7 10.42 11.12 -32.60
CA SER A 7 10.17 9.81 -31.97
C SER A 7 8.95 9.87 -31.06
N LEU A 8 8.69 11.04 -30.47
CA LEU A 8 7.47 11.32 -29.71
C LEU A 8 6.21 11.41 -30.60
N GLN A 9 6.33 11.69 -31.90
CA GLN A 9 5.17 11.70 -32.82
C GLN A 9 4.74 10.29 -33.21
N ALA A 10 5.69 9.39 -33.54
CA ALA A 10 5.37 7.98 -33.82
C ALA A 10 4.79 7.26 -32.57
N GLU A 11 5.34 7.54 -31.39
CA GLU A 11 4.76 7.06 -30.12
C GLU A 11 3.35 7.61 -29.85
N LYS A 12 3.07 8.87 -30.21
CA LYS A 12 1.73 9.48 -30.09
C LYS A 12 0.71 8.90 -31.08
N GLU A 13 1.16 8.42 -32.24
CA GLU A 13 0.31 7.74 -33.21
C GLU A 13 0.11 6.25 -32.90
N GLY A 14 0.75 5.72 -31.84
CA GLY A 14 0.66 4.31 -31.45
C GLY A 14 1.23 3.33 -32.48
N ARG A 15 1.91 3.83 -33.52
CA ARG A 15 2.49 3.03 -34.61
C ARG A 15 3.98 2.85 -34.39
N GLU A 16 4.49 1.65 -34.69
CA GLU A 16 5.95 1.46 -34.71
C GLU A 16 6.55 2.20 -35.92
N SER A 17 7.52 3.09 -35.66
CA SER A 17 8.26 3.79 -36.71
C SER A 17 9.01 2.82 -37.63
N SER A 18 9.02 3.05 -38.94
CA SER A 18 9.77 2.21 -39.88
C SER A 18 11.28 2.33 -39.67
N ARG A 19 12.06 1.38 -40.19
CA ARG A 19 13.53 1.43 -40.17
C ARG A 19 14.07 2.60 -40.98
N LEU A 20 13.40 2.96 -42.07
CA LEU A 20 13.77 4.09 -42.90
C LEU A 20 13.52 5.42 -42.17
N GLU A 21 12.39 5.56 -41.47
CA GLU A 21 12.12 6.71 -40.58
C GLU A 21 13.18 6.80 -39.46
N GLN A 22 13.53 5.68 -38.84
CA GLN A 22 14.58 5.63 -37.83
C GLN A 22 15.94 6.08 -38.37
N PHE A 23 16.28 5.71 -39.59
CA PHE A 23 17.50 6.17 -40.25
C PHE A 23 17.49 7.69 -40.41
N ARG A 24 16.38 8.28 -40.88
CA ARG A 24 16.23 9.73 -40.99
C ARG A 24 16.49 10.42 -39.66
N PHE A 25 15.87 9.94 -38.57
CA PHE A 25 16.03 10.57 -37.25
C PHE A 25 17.46 10.45 -36.68
N GLN A 26 18.17 9.38 -37.01
CA GLN A 26 19.55 9.18 -36.57
C GLN A 26 20.53 10.11 -37.27
N HIS A 27 20.26 10.44 -38.53
CA HIS A 27 21.15 11.24 -39.37
C HIS A 27 20.69 12.70 -39.51
N LEU A 28 19.61 13.12 -38.83
CA LEU A 28 19.24 14.52 -38.76
C LEU A 28 20.18 15.31 -37.85
N ARG A 29 20.46 16.56 -38.19
CA ARG A 29 21.21 17.48 -37.32
C ARG A 29 20.48 17.72 -35.99
N LYS A 30 21.25 17.94 -34.93
CA LYS A 30 20.73 18.18 -33.57
C LYS A 30 20.41 19.65 -33.28
N ASP A 31 20.65 20.54 -34.25
CA ASP A 31 20.37 21.97 -34.18
C ASP A 31 18.88 22.31 -34.38
N GLY A 32 18.04 21.30 -34.58
CA GLY A 32 16.60 21.46 -34.84
C GLY A 32 16.28 21.80 -36.29
N SER A 33 17.28 21.85 -37.18
CA SER A 33 17.04 21.91 -38.62
C SER A 33 16.64 20.53 -39.16
N ASP A 34 15.81 20.50 -40.19
CA ASP A 34 15.40 19.28 -40.90
C ASP A 34 16.48 18.76 -41.88
N ASN A 35 17.72 19.23 -41.73
CA ASN A 35 18.82 18.85 -42.61
C ASN A 35 19.56 17.62 -42.09
N PHE A 36 20.08 16.81 -43.02
CA PHE A 36 20.95 15.69 -42.68
C PHE A 36 22.32 16.17 -42.15
N SER A 37 22.94 15.33 -41.34
CA SER A 37 24.28 15.55 -40.79
C SER A 37 25.39 15.33 -41.83
N SER A 38 25.07 14.68 -42.95
CA SER A 38 26.00 14.39 -44.04
C SER A 38 25.25 14.21 -45.35
N ASP A 39 25.79 14.78 -46.43
CA ASP A 39 25.28 14.65 -47.81
C ASP A 39 25.17 13.17 -48.25
N ALA A 40 26.05 12.30 -47.75
CA ALA A 40 25.98 10.87 -48.04
C ALA A 40 24.75 10.20 -47.41
N ALA A 41 24.36 10.63 -46.20
CA ALA A 41 23.16 10.11 -45.55
C ALA A 41 21.89 10.61 -46.25
N GLU A 42 21.90 11.85 -46.74
CA GLU A 42 20.83 12.44 -47.53
C GLU A 42 20.64 11.71 -48.86
N GLN A 43 21.72 11.48 -49.62
CA GLN A 43 21.66 10.77 -50.90
C GLN A 43 21.09 9.37 -50.78
N VAL A 44 21.56 8.59 -49.79
CA VAL A 44 21.08 7.21 -49.59
C VAL A 44 19.64 7.19 -49.08
N TYR A 45 19.24 8.16 -48.25
CA TYR A 45 17.86 8.30 -47.83
C TYR A 45 16.94 8.64 -49.00
N ASP A 46 17.33 9.58 -49.87
CA ASP A 46 16.58 9.97 -51.04
C ASP A 46 16.42 8.82 -52.05
N GLU A 47 17.47 8.02 -52.24
CA GLU A 47 17.43 6.81 -53.06
C GLU A 47 16.42 5.79 -52.49
N ALA A 48 16.49 5.52 -51.19
CA ALA A 48 15.52 4.65 -50.52
C ALA A 48 14.09 5.20 -50.64
N CYS A 49 13.88 6.50 -50.48
CA CYS A 49 12.56 7.11 -50.67
C CYS A 49 12.02 7.00 -52.10
N LYS A 50 12.89 7.05 -53.12
CA LYS A 50 12.49 6.78 -54.52
C LYS A 50 12.08 5.32 -54.69
N MET A 51 12.86 4.38 -54.17
CA MET A 51 12.53 2.96 -54.23
C MET A 51 11.21 2.63 -53.52
N VAL A 52 10.93 3.27 -52.38
CA VAL A 52 9.62 3.13 -51.71
C VAL A 52 8.49 3.61 -52.63
N LYS A 53 8.63 4.77 -53.27
CA LYS A 53 7.62 5.30 -54.20
C LYS A 53 7.40 4.38 -55.41
N ASP A 54 8.47 3.79 -55.93
CA ASP A 54 8.41 2.86 -57.07
C ASP A 54 7.81 1.50 -56.67
N SER A 55 7.93 1.13 -55.39
CA SER A 55 7.40 -0.12 -54.83
C SER A 55 5.96 0.00 -54.35
N MET A 56 5.43 1.23 -54.25
CA MET A 56 4.04 1.46 -53.88
C MET A 56 3.10 0.98 -55.01
N PRO A 57 2.06 0.20 -54.69
CA PRO A 57 1.08 -0.19 -55.68
C PRO A 57 0.37 1.04 -56.25
N ILE A 58 0.14 1.04 -57.57
CA ILE A 58 -0.57 2.11 -58.31
C ILE A 58 -1.87 2.49 -57.56
N PRO A 59 -2.21 3.79 -57.45
CA PRO A 59 -3.27 4.30 -56.59
C PRO A 59 -4.66 3.87 -57.06
N LYS A 60 -5.07 2.65 -56.70
CA LYS A 60 -6.45 2.16 -56.83
C LYS A 60 -6.97 1.49 -55.56
N SER A 61 -6.15 1.34 -54.54
CA SER A 61 -6.51 0.67 -53.30
C SER A 61 -5.90 1.42 -52.12
N SER A 62 -6.74 1.72 -51.13
CA SER A 62 -6.38 2.29 -49.84
C SER A 62 -5.31 1.41 -49.17
N SER A 63 -4.03 1.75 -49.32
CA SER A 63 -2.98 1.12 -48.52
C SER A 63 -3.16 1.56 -47.07
N THR A 64 -3.19 0.60 -46.16
CA THR A 64 -3.24 0.94 -44.74
C THR A 64 -1.88 1.49 -44.32
N PRO A 65 -1.80 2.37 -43.30
CA PRO A 65 -0.53 2.89 -42.81
C PRO A 65 0.49 1.79 -42.44
N GLN A 66 0.04 0.58 -42.07
CA GLN A 66 0.91 -0.57 -41.78
C GLN A 66 1.57 -1.16 -43.04
N ASP A 67 0.87 -1.19 -44.17
CA ASP A 67 1.42 -1.72 -45.44
C ASP A 67 2.60 -0.86 -45.91
N ASN A 68 2.52 0.46 -45.66
CA ASN A 68 3.59 1.40 -45.98
C ASN A 68 4.85 1.13 -45.13
N VAL A 69 4.69 0.81 -43.83
CA VAL A 69 5.81 0.48 -42.93
C VAL A 69 6.51 -0.82 -43.36
N ALA A 70 5.76 -1.80 -43.84
CA ALA A 70 6.34 -3.04 -44.36
C ALA A 70 7.20 -2.80 -45.60
N ILE A 71 6.70 -2.03 -46.56
CA ILE A 71 7.42 -1.64 -47.79
C ILE A 71 8.68 -0.84 -47.44
N GLU A 72 8.58 0.15 -46.55
CA GLU A 72 9.74 0.94 -46.11
C GLU A 72 10.81 0.08 -45.42
N ASN A 73 10.41 -0.90 -44.62
CA ASN A 73 11.34 -1.82 -43.97
C ASN A 73 12.02 -2.78 -44.97
N GLU A 74 11.30 -3.19 -46.01
CA GLU A 74 11.84 -4.00 -47.10
C GLU A 74 12.87 -3.22 -47.90
N VAL A 75 12.52 -2.01 -48.35
CA VAL A 75 13.45 -1.12 -49.06
C VAL A 75 14.67 -0.80 -48.21
N TYR A 76 14.48 -0.52 -46.92
CA TYR A 76 15.61 -0.32 -46.00
C TYR A 76 16.53 -1.56 -45.96
N THR A 77 15.95 -2.76 -45.91
CA THR A 77 16.73 -4.00 -45.92
C THR A 77 17.46 -4.21 -47.24
N GLN A 78 16.90 -3.75 -48.36
CA GLN A 78 17.52 -3.82 -49.67
C GLN A 78 18.70 -2.84 -49.80
N VAL A 79 18.55 -1.61 -49.31
CA VAL A 79 19.56 -0.54 -49.39
C VAL A 79 20.68 -0.73 -48.37
N PHE A 80 20.34 -1.04 -47.12
CA PHE A 80 21.28 -1.10 -45.99
C PHE A 80 21.66 -2.51 -45.56
N GLY A 81 21.00 -3.53 -46.12
CA GLY A 81 21.13 -4.91 -45.70
C GLY A 81 20.27 -5.24 -44.47
N PRO A 82 20.14 -6.53 -44.13
CA PRO A 82 19.40 -6.96 -42.94
C PRO A 82 20.10 -6.53 -41.65
N ASP A 83 19.29 -6.25 -40.63
CA ASP A 83 19.76 -5.95 -39.28
C ASP A 83 20.67 -7.08 -38.77
N LYS A 84 21.87 -6.70 -38.32
CA LYS A 84 22.81 -7.65 -37.72
C LYS A 84 22.45 -7.78 -36.23
N ASN A 85 22.34 -9.01 -35.74
CA ASN A 85 22.01 -9.31 -34.34
C ASN A 85 23.00 -8.67 -33.37
N GLY A 86 22.51 -8.17 -32.23
CA GLY A 86 23.35 -7.58 -31.17
C GLY A 86 24.06 -6.29 -31.57
N LYS A 87 23.67 -5.63 -32.67
CA LYS A 87 24.16 -4.30 -33.00
C LYS A 87 23.34 -3.24 -32.26
N MET A 88 24.01 -2.21 -31.77
CA MET A 88 23.34 -1.04 -31.21
C MET A 88 22.45 -0.40 -32.29
N LEU A 89 21.14 -0.33 -32.00
CA LEU A 89 20.22 0.55 -32.70
C LEU A 89 20.51 1.96 -32.15
N GLY A 90 20.79 2.92 -33.03
CA GLY A 90 21.31 4.23 -32.65
C GLY A 90 20.51 4.98 -31.57
N TYR A 91 21.13 6.02 -31.01
CA TYR A 91 20.60 7.01 -30.06
C TYR A 91 19.30 6.64 -29.30
N GLY A 92 19.39 5.70 -28.38
CA GLY A 92 18.34 5.43 -27.38
C GLY A 92 17.36 4.29 -27.71
N ARG A 93 17.50 3.62 -28.86
CA ARG A 93 16.61 2.49 -29.24
C ARG A 93 17.13 1.10 -28.80
N GLY A 94 18.27 1.06 -28.11
CA GLY A 94 18.82 -0.18 -27.53
C GLY A 94 19.62 -1.00 -28.54
N MET A 95 19.55 -2.33 -28.47
CA MET A 95 20.27 -3.24 -29.37
C MET A 95 19.28 -4.05 -30.21
N THR A 96 19.67 -4.44 -31.42
CA THR A 96 18.94 -5.43 -32.21
C THR A 96 18.88 -6.74 -31.41
N LYS A 97 17.74 -7.44 -31.50
CA LYS A 97 17.52 -8.69 -30.77
C LYS A 97 18.69 -9.64 -31.01
N SER A 98 19.29 -10.15 -29.93
CA SER A 98 20.38 -11.11 -30.05
C SER A 98 19.82 -12.48 -30.44
N ARG A 99 20.61 -13.27 -31.17
CA ARG A 99 20.24 -14.64 -31.58
C ARG A 99 20.02 -15.57 -30.37
N LEU A 100 20.70 -15.28 -29.25
CA LEU A 100 20.62 -16.00 -27.98
C LEU A 100 19.34 -15.70 -27.18
N PHE A 101 18.76 -14.50 -27.35
CA PHE A 101 17.51 -14.09 -26.69
C PHE A 101 16.33 -14.02 -27.67
N GLY A 102 16.43 -14.71 -28.81
CA GLY A 102 15.40 -14.72 -29.85
C GLY A 102 14.27 -15.71 -29.56
N TYR A 103 13.04 -15.18 -29.46
CA TYR A 103 11.74 -15.84 -29.67
C TYR A 103 11.11 -16.73 -28.57
N GLY A 104 11.66 -16.81 -27.36
CA GLY A 104 11.14 -17.74 -26.32
C GLY A 104 10.79 -17.18 -24.94
N SER A 105 10.83 -15.86 -24.69
CA SER A 105 10.71 -15.35 -23.31
C SER A 105 9.30 -15.23 -22.75
N VAL A 106 8.24 -15.50 -23.54
CA VAL A 106 6.86 -15.29 -23.11
C VAL A 106 6.39 -16.30 -22.05
N THR A 107 7.02 -17.47 -21.93
CA THR A 107 6.53 -18.53 -21.01
C THR A 107 7.18 -18.53 -19.63
N ARG A 108 8.35 -17.88 -19.44
CA ARG A 108 9.02 -17.82 -18.13
C ARG A 108 8.35 -16.84 -17.15
N GLY A 109 7.61 -15.85 -17.66
CA GLY A 109 6.89 -14.88 -16.82
C GLY A 109 5.64 -15.45 -16.12
N ILE A 110 5.01 -16.49 -16.68
CA ILE A 110 3.73 -17.01 -16.19
C ILE A 110 3.93 -17.86 -14.93
N GLN A 111 4.99 -18.67 -14.88
CA GLN A 111 5.33 -19.46 -13.68
C GLN A 111 5.70 -18.58 -12.49
N SER A 112 6.35 -17.42 -12.71
CA SER A 112 6.68 -16.48 -11.65
C SER A 112 5.45 -15.76 -11.09
N VAL A 113 4.46 -15.40 -11.92
CA VAL A 113 3.26 -14.69 -11.44
C VAL A 113 2.39 -15.59 -10.57
N SER A 114 2.22 -16.87 -10.95
CA SER A 114 1.49 -17.84 -10.13
C SER A 114 2.13 -18.06 -8.76
N ALA A 115 3.45 -18.22 -8.70
CA ALA A 115 4.18 -18.41 -7.45
C ALA A 115 4.16 -17.17 -6.54
N ILE A 116 4.18 -15.97 -7.13
CA ILE A 116 4.05 -14.71 -6.41
C ILE A 116 2.64 -14.58 -5.81
N ASN A 117 1.60 -14.90 -6.57
CA ASN A 117 0.22 -14.82 -6.09
C ASN A 117 -0.02 -15.78 -4.92
N THR A 118 0.47 -17.01 -5.00
CA THR A 118 0.35 -17.98 -3.89
C THR A 118 1.06 -17.50 -2.62
N LEU A 119 2.24 -16.88 -2.76
CA LEU A 119 2.98 -16.33 -1.62
C LEU A 119 2.22 -15.15 -0.97
N ILE A 120 1.61 -14.29 -1.79
CA ILE A 120 0.78 -13.17 -1.31
C ILE A 120 -0.45 -13.69 -0.57
N GLU A 121 -1.14 -14.70 -1.11
CA GLU A 121 -2.30 -15.32 -0.46
C GLU A 121 -1.92 -15.97 0.88
N GLU A 122 -0.80 -16.70 0.94
CA GLU A 122 -0.33 -17.33 2.17
C GLU A 122 0.05 -16.28 3.23
N MET A 123 0.72 -15.20 2.82
CA MET A 123 1.05 -14.08 3.72
C MET A 123 -0.21 -13.39 4.24
N ASN A 124 -1.21 -13.16 3.37
CA ASN A 124 -2.48 -12.57 3.76
C ASN A 124 -3.24 -13.46 4.75
N ALA A 125 -3.28 -14.77 4.53
CA ALA A 125 -3.92 -15.72 5.44
C ALA A 125 -3.27 -15.67 6.83
N LYS A 126 -1.93 -15.70 6.90
CA LYS A 126 -1.19 -15.61 8.17
C LYS A 126 -1.45 -14.28 8.89
N HIS A 127 -1.48 -13.16 8.16
CA HIS A 127 -1.79 -11.86 8.77
C HIS A 127 -3.22 -11.81 9.32
N VAL A 128 -4.20 -12.37 8.61
CA VAL A 128 -5.59 -12.43 9.09
C VAL A 128 -5.69 -13.26 10.37
N GLU A 129 -5.03 -14.43 10.44
CA GLU A 129 -4.98 -15.24 11.67
C GLU A 129 -4.30 -14.49 12.82
N GLN A 130 -3.20 -13.77 12.56
CA GLN A 130 -2.53 -12.96 13.58
C GLN A 130 -3.44 -11.85 14.12
N ILE A 131 -4.18 -11.16 13.26
CA ILE A 131 -5.12 -10.12 13.69
C ILE A 131 -6.22 -10.72 14.56
N GLN A 132 -6.77 -11.88 14.17
CA GLN A 132 -7.81 -12.55 14.95
C GLN A 132 -7.30 -13.01 16.32
N THR A 133 -6.09 -13.55 16.40
CA THR A 133 -5.50 -13.97 17.68
C THR A 133 -5.24 -12.78 18.60
N ILE A 134 -4.70 -11.67 18.09
CA ILE A 134 -4.51 -10.44 18.87
C ILE A 134 -5.84 -9.88 19.36
N GLN A 135 -6.86 -9.84 18.50
CA GLN A 135 -8.20 -9.36 18.89
C GLN A 135 -8.83 -10.23 19.97
N ALA A 136 -8.75 -11.55 19.84
CA ALA A 136 -9.26 -12.48 20.84
C ALA A 136 -8.51 -12.34 22.18
N GLU A 137 -7.19 -12.23 22.14
CA GLU A 137 -6.38 -12.04 23.35
C GLU A 137 -6.69 -10.70 24.03
N GLN A 138 -6.85 -9.62 23.27
CA GLN A 138 -7.20 -8.32 23.81
C GLN A 138 -8.59 -8.34 24.46
N ALA A 139 -9.59 -8.98 23.84
CA ALA A 139 -10.93 -9.11 24.41
C ALA A 139 -10.92 -9.90 25.74
N VAL A 140 -10.11 -10.95 25.83
CA VAL A 140 -9.94 -11.71 27.08
C VAL A 140 -9.28 -10.84 28.15
N ARG A 141 -8.20 -10.12 27.82
CA ARG A 141 -7.50 -9.23 28.76
C ARG A 141 -8.43 -8.14 29.30
N GLU A 142 -9.17 -7.47 28.43
CA GLU A 142 -10.13 -6.43 28.82
C GLU A 142 -11.21 -6.99 29.74
N LYS A 143 -11.78 -8.16 29.42
CA LYS A 143 -12.77 -8.83 30.28
C LYS A 143 -12.18 -9.14 31.66
N THR A 144 -10.95 -9.68 31.72
CA THR A 144 -10.32 -10.02 33.01
C THR A 144 -10.06 -8.80 33.88
N LEU A 145 -9.63 -7.68 33.27
CA LEU A 145 -9.39 -6.43 34.00
C LEU A 145 -10.70 -5.82 34.52
N LEU A 146 -11.78 -5.89 33.73
CA LEU A 146 -13.10 -5.43 34.16
C LEU A 146 -13.64 -6.28 35.31
N GLU A 147 -13.50 -7.61 35.23
CA GLU A 147 -13.94 -8.53 36.29
C GLU A 147 -13.15 -8.32 37.60
N GLU A 148 -11.84 -8.08 37.51
CA GLU A 148 -11.01 -7.74 38.66
C GLU A 148 -11.41 -6.39 39.27
N ALA A 149 -11.63 -5.36 38.44
CA ALA A 149 -12.06 -4.05 38.90
C ALA A 149 -13.43 -4.12 39.59
N GLU A 150 -14.40 -4.84 39.00
CA GLU A 150 -15.71 -5.05 39.60
C GLU A 150 -15.61 -5.78 40.95
N SER A 151 -14.76 -6.81 41.03
CA SER A 151 -14.51 -7.54 42.28
C SER A 151 -13.94 -6.61 43.36
N ARG A 152 -12.96 -5.76 43.02
CA ARG A 152 -12.38 -4.77 43.95
C ARG A 152 -13.42 -3.76 44.43
N PHE A 153 -14.28 -3.27 43.54
CA PHE A 153 -15.35 -2.36 43.95
C PHE A 153 -16.35 -3.03 44.89
N ARG A 154 -16.73 -4.28 44.62
CA ARG A 154 -17.63 -5.04 45.51
C ARG A 154 -17.03 -5.24 46.89
N THR A 155 -15.74 -5.59 46.97
CA THR A 155 -15.06 -5.75 48.27
C THR A 155 -14.93 -4.42 49.00
N GLU A 156 -14.57 -3.34 48.31
CA GLU A 156 -14.42 -2.02 48.93
C GLU A 156 -15.77 -1.48 49.47
N VAL A 157 -16.87 -1.71 48.73
CA VAL A 157 -18.21 -1.36 49.21
C VAL A 157 -18.56 -2.15 50.47
N ALA A 158 -18.33 -3.47 50.47
CA ALA A 158 -18.59 -4.31 51.63
C ALA A 158 -17.76 -3.90 52.86
N GLU A 159 -16.49 -3.53 52.66
CA GLU A 159 -15.61 -3.03 53.73
C GLU A 159 -16.10 -1.69 54.28
N ARG A 160 -16.51 -0.75 53.41
CA ARG A 160 -17.05 0.55 53.84
C ARG A 160 -18.38 0.40 54.58
N GLU A 161 -19.26 -0.48 54.11
CA GLU A 161 -20.52 -0.78 54.79
C GLU A 161 -20.26 -1.40 56.17
N ALA A 162 -19.37 -2.40 56.26
CA ALA A 162 -18.98 -3.01 57.54
C ALA A 162 -18.36 -1.98 58.50
N HIS A 163 -17.51 -1.09 58.00
CA HIS A 163 -16.93 -0.02 58.81
C HIS A 163 -18.00 0.94 59.36
N LEU A 164 -18.95 1.36 58.53
CA LEU A 164 -20.05 2.24 58.96
C LEU A 164 -20.98 1.56 59.98
N ILE A 165 -21.24 0.26 59.81
CA ILE A 165 -22.02 -0.52 60.77
C ILE A 165 -21.28 -0.58 62.12
N ALA A 166 -20.00 -0.94 62.12
CA ALA A 166 -19.19 -1.00 63.34
C ALA A 166 -19.12 0.38 64.05
N GLU A 167 -18.95 1.46 63.31
CA GLU A 167 -18.96 2.83 63.86
C GLU A 167 -20.33 3.19 64.46
N ALA A 168 -21.42 2.79 63.80
CA ALA A 168 -22.78 3.02 64.30
C ALA A 168 -23.05 2.23 65.58
N GLU A 169 -22.62 0.97 65.64
CA GLU A 169 -22.72 0.10 66.83
C GLU A 169 -21.92 0.69 68.00
N GLU A 170 -20.69 1.15 67.77
CA GLU A 170 -19.87 1.79 68.79
C GLU A 170 -20.56 3.05 69.36
N ARG A 171 -21.09 3.91 68.48
CA ARG A 171 -21.85 5.10 68.89
C ARG A 171 -23.10 4.74 69.69
N PHE A 172 -23.80 3.69 69.29
CA PHE A 172 -24.99 3.21 70.00
C PHE A 172 -24.65 2.69 71.40
N MET A 173 -23.56 1.93 71.55
CA MET A 173 -23.08 1.45 72.85
C MET A 173 -22.74 2.61 73.78
N LYS A 174 -21.96 3.59 73.31
CA LYS A 174 -21.62 4.80 74.08
C LYS A 174 -22.85 5.58 74.54
N LEU A 175 -23.85 5.73 73.68
CA LEU A 175 -25.11 6.40 74.05
C LEU A 175 -25.90 5.61 75.10
N THR A 176 -25.87 4.29 75.02
CA THR A 176 -26.53 3.41 75.99
C THR A 176 -25.85 3.49 77.35
N GLU A 177 -24.51 3.43 77.39
CA GLU A 177 -23.73 3.63 78.62
C GLU A 177 -24.04 4.99 79.27
N ILE A 178 -24.07 6.07 78.49
CA ILE A 178 -24.42 7.41 79.00
C ILE A 178 -25.85 7.43 79.57
N ARG A 179 -26.79 6.74 78.92
CA ARG A 179 -28.19 6.67 79.39
C ARG A 179 -28.30 5.89 80.70
N GLU A 180 -27.62 4.75 80.79
CA GLU A 180 -27.62 3.91 81.99
C GLU A 180 -26.98 4.64 83.17
N ALA A 181 -25.84 5.31 82.96
CA ALA A 181 -25.19 6.12 84.00
C ALA A 181 -26.14 7.20 84.55
N LYS A 182 -26.82 7.95 83.67
CA LYS A 182 -27.82 8.96 84.10
C LYS A 182 -28.99 8.35 84.85
N PHE A 183 -29.39 7.13 84.51
CA PHE A 183 -30.47 6.43 85.22
C PHE A 183 -30.04 5.99 86.61
N MET A 184 -28.81 5.47 86.76
CA MET A 184 -28.25 5.11 88.05
C MET A 184 -28.08 6.33 88.96
N ASP A 185 -27.55 7.45 88.44
CA ASP A 185 -27.45 8.71 89.20
C ASP A 185 -28.82 9.18 89.72
N MET A 186 -29.89 8.98 88.94
CA MET A 186 -31.26 9.33 89.33
C MET A 186 -31.81 8.42 90.43
N LEU A 187 -31.51 7.11 90.36
CA LEU A 187 -31.89 6.16 91.41
C LEU A 187 -31.16 6.47 92.72
N ASP A 188 -29.85 6.72 92.67
CA ASP A 188 -29.05 7.10 93.84
C ASP A 188 -29.56 8.40 94.47
N ALA A 189 -29.92 9.40 93.66
CA ALA A 189 -30.50 10.65 94.15
C ALA A 189 -31.86 10.42 94.82
N ARG A 190 -32.69 9.53 94.27
CA ARG A 190 -34.00 9.18 94.84
C ARG A 190 -33.85 8.41 96.15
N GLU A 191 -32.90 7.48 96.24
CA GLU A 191 -32.60 6.74 97.46
C GLU A 191 -32.16 7.67 98.59
N LYS A 192 -31.22 8.59 98.31
CA LYS A 192 -30.81 9.64 99.27
C LYS A 192 -31.97 10.48 99.78
N ASN A 193 -32.91 10.83 98.89
CA ASN A 193 -34.12 11.57 99.29
C ASN A 193 -35.02 10.74 100.23
N TYR A 194 -35.17 9.43 99.99
CA TYR A 194 -35.92 8.55 100.90
C TYR A 194 -35.23 8.38 102.25
N GLU A 195 -33.90 8.22 102.28
CA GLU A 195 -33.15 8.17 103.53
C GLU A 195 -33.29 9.46 104.35
N ALA A 196 -33.27 10.63 103.69
CA ALA A 196 -33.49 11.90 104.36
C ALA A 196 -34.88 12.01 104.99
N LEU A 197 -35.93 11.53 104.29
CA LEU A 197 -37.33 11.52 104.77
C LEU A 197 -37.57 10.56 105.94
N ILE A 198 -36.77 9.49 106.07
CA ILE A 198 -36.90 8.50 107.17
C ILE A 198 -36.15 8.97 108.43
N ASN A 199 -35.11 9.79 108.26
CA ASN A 199 -34.26 10.27 109.35
C ASN A 199 -34.70 11.65 109.92
N GLU A 200 -35.83 12.19 109.47
CA GLU A 200 -36.50 13.40 109.99
C GLU A 200 -37.64 13.03 110.95
#